data_AF-A0A954WFZ4-F1
#
_entry.id   AF-A0A954WFZ4-F1
#
_cell.length_a   1.000
_cell.length_b   1.000
_cell.length_c   1.000
_cell.angle_alpha   90.00
_cell.angle_beta   90.00
_cell.angle_gamma   90.00
#
_symmetry.space_group_name_H-M   'P 1'
#
loop_
_entity.id
_entity.type
_entity.pdbx_description
1 polymer ?
#
loop_
_entity_poly.entity_id
_entity_poly.type
_entity_poly.pdbx_seq_one_letter_code
_entity_poly.pdbx_strand_id
1 'polypeptide(L)'
;MNREVAASFDHCRQMSRAAASNFYYALRLLPRDRRDGMLALYAFARHCDDLSDSGEDKSLRSARLNDWRTLVEAAVVRGESLSSVACDCSGDERGWRILPALCATVERYHVPTIHLLEIVDGVMMDLQPPCYETFE
;
A
#
# COMPACT_ATOMS: atom_id res chain seq x y z
N MET A 1 12.42 14.94 10.95
CA MET A 1 11.40 13.99 10.44
C MET A 1 10.06 14.68 10.51
N ASN A 2 9.36 14.83 9.39
CA ASN A 2 8.05 15.50 9.32
C ASN A 2 7.05 14.77 10.25
N ARG A 3 6.25 15.51 11.03
CA ARG A 3 5.33 14.95 12.04
C ARG A 3 4.30 14.01 11.40
N GLU A 4 3.89 14.32 10.17
CA GLU A 4 2.98 13.51 9.36
C GLU A 4 3.60 12.16 8.98
N VAL A 5 4.86 12.16 8.55
CA VAL A 5 5.60 10.93 8.19
C VAL A 5 5.77 10.03 9.41
N ALA A 6 6.06 10.60 10.58
CA ALA A 6 6.16 9.82 11.82
C ALA A 6 4.82 9.17 12.20
N ALA A 7 3.71 9.92 12.14
CA ALA A 7 2.37 9.40 12.40
C ALA A 7 1.98 8.30 11.38
N SER A 8 2.38 8.46 10.12
CA SER A 8 2.19 7.47 9.07
C SER A 8 2.93 6.16 9.36
N PHE A 9 4.20 6.22 9.78
CA PHE A 9 4.95 5.00 10.18
C PHE A 9 4.31 4.30 11.39
N ASP A 10 3.80 5.05 12.36
CA ASP A 10 3.09 4.49 13.50
C ASP A 10 1.79 3.78 13.06
N HIS A 11 1.07 4.35 12.08
CA HIS A 11 -0.10 3.70 11.50
C HIS A 11 0.27 2.41 10.77
N CYS A 12 1.30 2.41 9.92
CA CYS A 12 1.80 1.21 9.25
C CYS A 12 2.18 0.11 10.25
N ARG A 13 2.82 0.48 11.37
CA ARG A 13 3.16 -0.45 12.46
C ARG A 13 1.90 -1.04 13.11
N GLN A 14 0.88 -0.24 13.36
CA GLN A 14 -0.38 -0.70 13.95
C GLN A 14 -1.10 -1.67 13.02
N MET A 15 -1.22 -1.34 11.72
CA MET A 15 -1.79 -2.21 10.70
C MET A 15 -1.05 -3.54 10.63
N SER A 16 0.28 -3.48 10.54
CA SER A 16 1.13 -4.67 10.44
C SER A 16 1.02 -5.58 11.66
N ARG A 17 0.91 -4.98 12.85
CA ARG A 17 0.71 -5.72 14.11
C ARG A 17 -0.68 -6.34 14.19
N ALA A 18 -1.71 -5.64 13.73
CA ALA A 18 -3.09 -6.10 13.73
C ALA A 18 -3.32 -7.27 12.76
N ALA A 19 -2.62 -7.27 11.62
CA ALA A 19 -2.62 -8.40 10.69
C ALA A 19 -2.08 -9.71 11.30
N ALA A 20 -1.40 -9.63 12.45
CA ALA A 20 -0.94 -10.76 13.26
C ALA A 20 -0.16 -11.85 12.50
N SER A 21 0.48 -11.50 11.38
CA SER A 21 1.19 -12.46 10.54
C SER A 21 2.54 -12.86 11.16
N ASN A 22 2.97 -14.09 10.91
CA ASN A 22 4.32 -14.56 11.27
C ASN A 22 5.42 -13.65 10.68
N PHE A 23 5.12 -12.98 9.56
CA PHE A 23 5.99 -12.02 8.90
C PHE A 23 6.32 -10.81 9.79
N TYR A 24 5.36 -10.28 10.54
CA TYR A 24 5.60 -9.15 11.45
C TYR A 24 6.71 -9.47 12.48
N TYR A 25 6.75 -10.71 12.98
CA TYR A 25 7.79 -11.13 13.92
C TYR A 25 9.16 -11.23 13.26
N ALA A 26 9.24 -11.69 12.01
CA ALA A 26 10.50 -11.70 11.26
C ALA A 26 11.05 -10.28 11.06
N LEU A 27 10.19 -9.30 10.79
CA LEU A 27 10.60 -7.90 10.64
C LEU A 27 11.18 -7.29 11.93
N ARG A 28 10.88 -7.83 13.11
CA ARG A 28 11.43 -7.31 14.39
C ARG A 28 12.94 -7.53 14.51
N LEU A 29 13.51 -8.46 13.75
CA LEU A 29 14.95 -8.74 13.73
C LEU A 29 15.75 -7.67 12.96
N LEU A 30 15.08 -6.86 12.15
CA LEU A 30 15.73 -5.80 11.38
C LEU A 30 16.12 -4.60 12.28
N PRO A 31 17.19 -3.86 11.92
CA PRO A 31 17.47 -2.54 12.47
C PRO A 31 16.24 -1.64 12.37
N ARG A 32 16.05 -0.76 13.37
CA ARG A 32 14.83 0.04 13.53
C ARG A 32 14.44 0.81 12.27
N ASP A 33 15.41 1.42 11.61
CA ASP A 33 15.21 2.24 10.42
C ASP A 33 14.72 1.40 9.22
N ARG A 34 15.36 0.25 8.97
CA ARG A 34 14.94 -0.68 7.90
C ARG A 34 13.60 -1.32 8.21
N ARG A 35 13.35 -1.63 9.47
CA ARG A 35 12.07 -2.19 9.91
C ARG A 35 10.91 -1.24 9.61
N ASP A 36 11.06 0.05 9.87
CA ASP A 36 9.99 1.02 9.63
C ASP A 36 9.66 1.12 8.13
N GLY A 37 10.68 1.10 7.26
CA GLY A 37 10.48 1.01 5.80
C GLY A 37 9.78 -0.27 5.36
N MET A 38 10.19 -1.43 5.89
CA MET A 38 9.52 -2.70 5.59
C MET A 38 8.08 -2.76 6.08
N LEU A 39 7.77 -2.15 7.23
CA LEU A 39 6.41 -2.05 7.74
C LEU A 39 5.54 -1.16 6.85
N ALA A 40 6.09 -0.10 6.26
CA ALA A 40 5.37 0.73 5.28
C ALA A 40 5.04 -0.05 4.01
N LEU A 41 6.01 -0.80 3.46
CA LEU A 41 5.80 -1.66 2.29
C LEU A 41 4.80 -2.79 2.57
N TYR A 42 4.87 -3.40 3.76
CA TYR A 42 3.92 -4.44 4.15
C TYR A 42 2.50 -3.89 4.33
N ALA A 43 2.36 -2.73 4.99
CA ALA A 43 1.06 -2.08 5.15
C ALA A 43 0.45 -1.69 3.80
N PHE A 44 1.27 -1.25 2.84
CA PHE A 44 0.85 -1.00 1.46
C PHE A 44 0.29 -2.25 0.80
N ALA A 45 1.05 -3.35 0.76
CA ALA A 45 0.59 -4.59 0.15
C ALA A 45 -0.70 -5.11 0.81
N ARG A 46 -0.75 -5.08 2.16
CA ARG A 46 -1.94 -5.50 2.91
C ARG A 46 -3.17 -4.65 2.60
N HIS A 47 -2.97 -3.35 2.39
CA HIS A 47 -4.06 -2.45 2.03
C HIS A 47 -4.62 -2.78 0.64
N CYS A 48 -3.76 -3.11 -0.33
CA CYS A 48 -4.20 -3.60 -1.64
C CYS A 48 -5.05 -4.87 -1.49
N ASP A 49 -4.60 -5.85 -0.71
CA ASP A 49 -5.36 -7.09 -0.45
C ASP A 49 -6.71 -6.78 0.19
N ASP A 50 -6.75 -5.92 1.22
CA ASP A 50 -7.99 -5.54 1.91
C ASP A 50 -9.01 -4.88 0.95
N LEU A 51 -8.55 -4.12 -0.05
CA LEU A 51 -9.43 -3.55 -1.09
C LEU A 51 -10.02 -4.64 -1.99
N SER A 52 -9.20 -5.63 -2.37
CA SER A 52 -9.64 -6.77 -3.20
C SER A 52 -10.55 -7.74 -2.46
N ASP A 53 -10.28 -8.01 -1.18
CA ASP A 53 -11.04 -8.91 -0.33
C ASP A 53 -12.27 -8.25 0.31
N SER A 54 -12.55 -6.98 -0.01
CA SER A 54 -13.76 -6.34 0.49
C SER A 54 -14.99 -7.13 0.01
N GLY A 55 -15.96 -7.35 0.91
CA GLY A 55 -17.20 -8.10 0.61
C GLY A 55 -18.16 -7.38 -0.35
N GLU A 56 -17.65 -6.43 -1.12
CA GLU A 56 -18.36 -5.56 -2.04
C GLU A 56 -18.41 -6.16 -3.46
N ASP A 57 -19.29 -5.60 -4.29
CA ASP A 57 -19.38 -5.98 -5.70
C ASP A 57 -18.06 -5.77 -6.42
N LYS A 58 -17.76 -6.69 -7.35
CA LYS A 58 -16.51 -6.68 -8.12
C LYS A 58 -16.24 -5.34 -8.81
N SER A 59 -17.27 -4.71 -9.37
CA SER A 59 -17.15 -3.40 -10.04
C SER A 59 -16.68 -2.31 -9.09
N LEU A 60 -17.18 -2.30 -7.85
CA LEU A 60 -16.80 -1.33 -6.83
C LEU A 60 -15.37 -1.57 -6.34
N ARG A 61 -14.98 -2.84 -6.17
CA ARG A 61 -13.60 -3.23 -5.85
C ARG A 61 -12.61 -2.78 -6.90
N SER A 62 -12.91 -3.04 -8.18
CA SER A 62 -12.07 -2.61 -9.30
C SER A 62 -11.96 -1.08 -9.36
N ALA A 63 -13.06 -0.35 -9.13
CA ALA A 63 -13.04 1.10 -9.09
C ALA A 63 -12.13 1.63 -7.96
N ARG A 64 -12.28 1.11 -6.74
CA ARG A 64 -11.45 1.50 -5.59
C ARG A 64 -9.97 1.18 -5.78
N LEU A 65 -9.64 0.01 -6.34
CA LEU A 65 -8.25 -0.33 -6.67
C LEU A 65 -7.68 0.59 -7.74
N ASN A 66 -8.47 0.99 -8.74
CA ASN A 66 -8.03 1.93 -9.77
C ASN A 66 -7.81 3.34 -9.21
N ASP A 67 -8.67 3.80 -8.31
CA ASP A 67 -8.50 5.06 -7.59
C ASP A 67 -7.24 5.01 -6.72
N TRP A 68 -7.05 3.92 -5.99
CA TRP A 68 -5.85 3.65 -5.20
C TRP A 68 -4.58 3.66 -6.07
N ARG A 69 -4.60 2.99 -7.22
CA ARG A 69 -3.49 2.95 -8.17
C ARG A 69 -3.13 4.36 -8.64
N THR A 70 -4.12 5.16 -9.01
CA THR A 70 -3.94 6.54 -9.47
C THR A 70 -3.33 7.42 -8.38
N LEU A 71 -3.80 7.25 -7.14
CA LEU A 71 -3.30 7.95 -5.97
C LEU A 71 -1.83 7.60 -5.67
N VAL A 72 -1.49 6.31 -5.69
CA VAL A 72 -0.10 5.83 -5.49
C VAL A 72 0.81 6.34 -6.59
N GLU A 73 0.36 6.31 -7.85
CA GLU A 73 1.11 6.84 -8.98
C GLU A 73 1.37 8.36 -8.81
N ALA A 74 0.35 9.14 -8.43
CA ALA A 74 0.50 10.56 -8.15
C ALA A 74 1.52 10.84 -7.03
N ALA A 75 1.39 10.13 -5.90
CA ALA A 75 2.20 10.35 -4.71
C ALA A 75 3.65 9.86 -4.86
N VAL A 76 3.86 8.72 -5.51
CA VAL A 76 5.15 8.02 -5.50
C VAL A 76 5.91 8.19 -6.82
N VAL A 77 5.23 8.20 -7.97
CA VAL A 77 5.87 8.35 -9.28
C VAL A 77 6.01 9.82 -9.65
N ARG A 78 4.92 10.59 -9.52
CA ARG A 78 4.91 12.02 -9.86
C ARG A 78 5.41 12.91 -8.73
N GLY A 79 5.42 12.41 -7.49
CA GLY A 79 5.87 13.15 -6.31
C GLY A 79 4.96 14.33 -5.98
N GLU A 80 3.66 14.23 -6.31
CA GLU A 80 2.69 15.28 -6.03
C GLU A 80 2.48 15.44 -4.52
N SER A 81 2.15 16.67 -4.10
CA SER A 81 1.87 16.93 -2.70
C SER A 81 0.64 16.13 -2.27
N LEU A 82 0.78 15.36 -1.19
CA LEU A 82 -0.34 14.63 -0.63
C LEU A 82 -1.56 15.56 -0.40
N SER A 83 -1.35 16.80 0.05
CA SER A 83 -2.45 17.76 0.22
C SER A 83 -3.30 18.03 -1.04
N SER A 84 -2.73 17.91 -2.25
CA SER A 84 -3.46 18.08 -3.51
C SER A 84 -4.17 16.81 -3.99
N VAL A 85 -3.68 15.62 -3.61
CA VAL A 85 -4.31 14.35 -4.00
C VAL A 85 -5.43 13.93 -3.03
N ALA A 86 -5.45 14.49 -1.81
CA ALA A 86 -6.45 14.21 -0.79
C ALA A 86 -7.87 14.71 -1.12
N CYS A 87 -8.03 15.67 -2.05
CA CYS A 87 -9.34 16.28 -2.32
C CYS A 87 -10.27 15.42 -3.20
N ASP A 88 -9.73 14.42 -3.92
CA ASP A 88 -10.49 13.68 -4.93
C ASP A 88 -10.84 12.24 -4.50
N CYS A 89 -10.21 11.70 -3.45
CA CYS A 89 -10.41 10.31 -2.99
C CYS A 89 -11.38 10.24 -1.80
N SER A 90 -12.68 10.24 -2.08
CA SER A 90 -13.77 10.45 -1.11
C SER A 90 -14.10 9.28 -0.16
N GLY A 91 -13.17 8.37 0.16
CA GLY A 91 -13.50 7.29 1.10
C GLY A 91 -12.40 6.43 1.71
N ASP A 92 -11.17 6.42 1.18
CA ASP A 92 -10.12 5.50 1.66
C ASP A 92 -9.14 6.17 2.64
N GLU A 93 -9.62 6.41 3.85
CA GLU A 93 -8.83 7.04 4.92
C GLU A 93 -7.63 6.17 5.36
N ARG A 94 -7.70 4.84 5.17
CA ARG A 94 -6.61 3.93 5.55
C ARG A 94 -5.44 4.05 4.57
N GLY A 95 -5.72 4.01 3.27
CA GLY A 95 -4.73 4.22 2.22
C GLY A 95 -4.03 5.57 2.34
N TRP A 96 -4.80 6.62 2.65
CA TRP A 96 -4.26 7.97 2.87
C TRP A 96 -3.15 8.01 3.93
N ARG A 97 -3.39 7.34 5.06
CA ARG A 97 -2.51 7.40 6.23
C ARG A 97 -1.19 6.67 6.04
N ILE A 98 -1.07 5.75 5.08
CA ILE A 98 0.16 5.00 4.81
C ILE A 98 1.09 5.67 3.78
N LEU A 99 0.55 6.54 2.92
CA LEU A 99 1.30 7.16 1.81
C LEU A 99 2.52 7.98 2.26
N PRO A 100 2.46 8.85 3.30
CA PRO A 100 3.64 9.61 3.72
C PRO A 100 4.83 8.72 4.10
N ALA A 101 4.58 7.62 4.81
CA ALA A 101 5.62 6.64 5.16
C ALA A 101 6.13 5.87 3.94
N LEU A 102 5.24 5.53 3.00
CA LEU A 102 5.62 4.88 1.74
C LEU A 102 6.52 5.77 0.90
N CYS A 103 6.14 7.03 0.64
CA CYS A 103 6.94 8.00 -0.09
C CYS A 103 8.32 8.20 0.56
N ALA A 104 8.36 8.38 1.87
CA ALA A 104 9.62 8.51 2.60
C ALA A 104 10.50 7.25 2.52
N THR A 105 9.90 6.07 2.45
CA THR A 105 10.61 4.79 2.28
C THR A 105 11.17 4.65 0.87
N VAL A 106 10.38 4.99 -0.15
CA VAL A 106 10.78 4.97 -1.56
C VAL A 106 11.94 5.92 -1.80
N GLU A 107 11.84 7.16 -1.30
CA GLU A 107 12.90 8.17 -1.42
C GLU A 107 14.17 7.73 -0.72
N ARG A 108 14.07 7.24 0.53
CA ARG A 108 15.23 6.85 1.33
C ARG A 108 15.98 5.64 0.77
N TYR A 109 15.25 4.63 0.31
CA TYR A 109 15.83 3.35 -0.11
C TYR A 109 15.88 3.17 -1.62
N HIS A 110 15.45 4.18 -2.39
CA HIS A 110 15.40 4.15 -3.86
C HIS A 110 14.64 2.93 -4.38
N VAL A 111 13.51 2.62 -3.74
CA VAL A 111 12.66 1.49 -4.13
C VAL A 111 12.12 1.75 -5.54
N PRO A 112 12.29 0.83 -6.50
CA PRO A 112 11.73 1.01 -7.83
C PRO A 112 10.21 1.10 -7.78
N THR A 113 9.67 2.23 -8.23
CA THR A 113 8.23 2.52 -8.16
C THR A 113 7.39 1.60 -9.03
N ILE A 114 8.00 1.05 -10.10
CA ILE A 114 7.39 0.03 -10.96
C ILE A 114 6.87 -1.16 -10.15
N HIS A 115 7.63 -1.64 -9.15
CA HIS A 115 7.22 -2.78 -8.34
C HIS A 115 6.03 -2.48 -7.43
N LEU A 116 5.85 -1.22 -7.02
CA LEU A 116 4.68 -0.82 -6.24
C LEU A 116 3.41 -0.85 -7.10
N LEU A 117 3.51 -0.42 -8.36
CA LEU A 117 2.41 -0.49 -9.31
C LEU A 117 2.11 -1.94 -9.71
N GLU A 118 3.14 -2.77 -9.92
CA GLU A 118 3.00 -4.20 -10.21
C GLU A 118 2.25 -4.95 -9.10
N ILE A 119 2.43 -4.58 -7.84
CA ILE A 119 1.66 -5.15 -6.72
C ILE A 119 0.16 -4.81 -6.87
N VAL A 120 -0.18 -3.56 -7.17
CA VAL A 120 -1.59 -3.16 -7.36
C VAL A 120 -2.19 -3.85 -8.57
N ASP A 121 -1.44 -3.89 -9.68
CA ASP A 121 -1.87 -4.54 -10.92
C ASP A 121 -2.08 -6.05 -10.70
N GLY A 122 -1.21 -6.72 -9.95
CA GLY A 122 -1.36 -8.13 -9.57
C GLY A 122 -2.64 -8.39 -8.77
N VAL A 123 -2.91 -7.56 -7.76
CA VAL A 123 -4.15 -7.65 -6.97
C VAL A 123 -5.40 -7.37 -7.82
N MET A 124 -5.31 -6.49 -8.81
CA MET A 124 -6.40 -6.26 -9.78
C MET A 124 -6.65 -7.47 -10.68
N MET A 125 -5.61 -8.23 -11.05
CA MET A 125 -5.76 -9.45 -11.85
C MET A 125 -6.56 -10.53 -11.12
N ASP A 126 -6.39 -10.66 -9.80
CA ASP A 126 -7.11 -11.62 -8.97
C ASP A 126 -8.64 -11.38 -8.93
N LEU A 127 -9.10 -10.16 -9.24
CA LEU A 127 -10.53 -9.88 -9.38
C LEU A 127 -11.13 -10.55 -10.63
N GLN A 128 -10.31 -10.98 -11.59
CA GLN A 128 -10.77 -11.73 -12.76
C GLN A 128 -10.87 -13.22 -12.40
N PRO A 129 -11.93 -13.92 -12.85
CA PRO A 129 -12.01 -15.35 -12.61
C PRO A 129 -10.77 -16.04 -13.20
N PRO A 130 -10.04 -16.84 -12.41
CA PRO A 130 -8.85 -17.51 -12.92
C PRO A 130 -9.25 -18.48 -14.03
N CYS A 131 -8.72 -18.29 -15.23
CA CYS A 131 -8.81 -19.26 -16.30
C CYS A 131 -7.43 -19.90 -16.45
N TYR A 132 -7.11 -20.85 -15.57
CA TYR A 132 -5.94 -21.70 -15.76
C TYR A 132 -6.34 -22.85 -16.68
N GLU A 133 -5.93 -22.79 -17.95
CA GLU A 133 -6.18 -23.87 -18.91
C GLU A 133 -5.33 -25.12 -18.60
N THR A 134 -4.12 -24.92 -18.08
CA THR A 134 -3.17 -25.97 -17.72
C THR A 134 -2.41 -25.63 -16.45
N PHE A 135 -1.89 -26.67 -15.78
CA PHE A 135 -1.03 -26.54 -14.61
C PHE A 135 0.46 -26.37 -14.97
N GLU A 136 0.83 -26.73 -16.20
CA GLU A 136 2.15 -26.49 -16.81
C GLU A 136 2.24 -25.07 -17.38
#